data_AF-A0A8T4JG86-F1
#
_entry.id   AF-A0A8T4JG86-F1
#
_cell.length_a   1.000
_cell.length_b   1.000
_cell.length_c   1.000
_cell.angle_alpha   90.00
_cell.angle_beta   90.00
_cell.angle_gamma   90.00
#
_symmetry.space_group_name_H-M   'P 1'
#
loop_
_entity.id
_entity.type
_entity.pdbx_description
1 polymer ?
#
loop_
_entity_poly.entity_id
_entity_poly.type
_entity_poly.pdbx_seq_one_letter_code
_entity_poly.pdbx_strand_id
1 'polypeptide(L)'
;MYDEDLSLMRKICDAAKEAGVGAVIACDHAVLEYAKKIGQNVHLSTQASVSNMGAVCFYASYANVIVLARELKLEQIEYIIKQISSENVVGPSGELVRIEIFGHGALCVAISGKCTMSLAQYNSSANRGACLQACRREYTVTDKETGDQLDIDNEYIMSPKDLCTIGFLDKLISAGIGVLKIEGRGRAPEYVATVVRCYREARDAIAEGTYTKEKISSWHEELSKVFNRGFWHGGYYLGKKLGDWSGEYGSHVKRTKNYVGKVTNYYAKSGVGEVLIQSGEVKAGDKFLVTGPTTGVIEGTIEEIRTDDKKEIAEKGDVFTFSVKKVRANDKFYIYSQKSLSS
;
A
#
# COMPACT_ATOMS: atom_id res chain seq x y z
N MET A 1 18.14 12.66 11.09
CA MET A 1 17.56 13.39 12.22
C MET A 1 18.48 14.55 12.52
N TYR A 2 17.93 15.71 12.87
CA TYR A 2 18.68 16.84 13.41
C TYR A 2 18.59 16.84 14.94
N ASP A 3 19.46 17.58 15.63
CA ASP A 3 19.46 17.63 17.10
C ASP A 3 18.10 18.07 17.68
N GLU A 4 17.44 19.01 17.01
CA GLU A 4 16.09 19.47 17.34
C GLU A 4 15.02 18.36 17.22
N ASP A 5 15.22 17.38 16.33
CA ASP A 5 14.29 16.25 16.15
C ASP A 5 14.43 15.22 17.29
N LEU A 6 15.58 15.17 17.98
CA LEU A 6 15.91 14.06 18.89
C LEU A 6 14.94 13.95 20.07
N SER A 7 14.45 15.08 20.60
CA SER A 7 13.49 15.08 21.70
C SER A 7 12.16 14.45 21.29
N LEU A 8 11.62 14.86 20.13
CA LEU A 8 10.38 14.32 19.58
C LEU A 8 10.55 12.84 19.19
N MET A 9 11.67 12.50 18.55
CA MET A 9 12.00 11.12 18.17
C MET A 9 11.96 10.17 19.37
N ARG A 10 12.58 10.56 20.50
CA ARG A 10 12.56 9.74 21.73
C ARG A 10 11.14 9.52 22.24
N LYS A 11 10.35 10.60 22.36
CA LYS A 11 8.94 10.53 22.77
C LYS A 11 8.11 9.58 21.90
N ILE A 12 8.34 9.59 20.58
CA ILE A 12 7.64 8.69 19.65
C ILE A 12 8.05 7.23 19.89
N CYS A 13 9.35 6.96 20.09
CA CYS A 13 9.84 5.61 20.37
C CYS A 13 9.31 5.07 21.71
N ASP A 14 9.31 5.91 22.75
CA ASP A 14 8.79 5.56 24.07
C ASP A 14 7.29 5.27 24.00
N ALA A 15 6.51 6.13 23.34
CA ALA A 15 5.07 5.92 23.15
C ALA A 15 4.77 4.66 22.33
N ALA A 16 5.57 4.35 21.30
CA ALA A 16 5.42 3.12 20.53
C ALA A 16 5.66 1.88 21.41
N LYS A 17 6.68 1.92 22.27
CA LYS A 17 6.98 0.84 23.21
C LYS A 17 5.89 0.66 24.25
N GLU A 18 5.44 1.75 24.86
CA GLU A 18 4.35 1.75 25.87
C GLU A 18 3.04 1.21 25.29
N ALA A 19 2.75 1.51 24.01
CA ALA A 19 1.59 0.99 23.30
C ALA A 19 1.74 -0.48 22.85
N GLY A 20 2.88 -1.13 23.10
CA GLY A 20 3.13 -2.52 22.71
C GLY A 20 3.38 -2.70 21.21
N VAL A 21 3.84 -1.66 20.50
CA VAL A 21 4.17 -1.76 19.07
C VAL A 21 5.36 -2.72 18.88
N GLY A 22 5.12 -3.80 18.14
CA GLY A 22 6.09 -4.89 18.00
C GLY A 22 7.43 -4.50 17.38
N ALA A 23 7.46 -3.48 16.50
CA ALA A 23 8.67 -2.89 15.95
C ALA A 23 8.42 -1.49 15.35
N VAL A 24 9.46 -0.64 15.33
CA VAL A 24 9.47 0.62 14.56
C VAL A 24 10.29 0.45 13.28
N ILE A 25 9.92 1.14 12.21
CA ILE A 25 10.70 1.14 10.96
C ILE A 25 11.63 2.35 10.95
N ALA A 26 12.96 2.14 10.95
CA ALA A 26 13.95 3.21 11.07
C ALA A 26 15.23 2.94 10.27
N CYS A 27 15.97 3.99 9.91
CA CYS A 27 17.33 3.89 9.35
C CYS A 27 18.33 4.88 9.94
N ASP A 28 17.85 5.91 10.65
CA ASP A 28 18.72 6.92 11.23
C ASP A 28 19.48 6.36 12.44
N HIS A 29 20.80 6.53 12.47
CA HIS A 29 21.66 5.92 13.50
C HIS A 29 21.26 6.31 14.93
N ALA A 30 20.83 7.55 15.17
CA ALA A 30 20.40 7.98 16.50
C ALA A 30 19.10 7.28 16.93
N VAL A 31 18.21 6.97 15.98
CA VAL A 31 16.99 6.20 16.23
C VAL A 31 17.33 4.74 16.50
N LEU A 32 18.22 4.14 15.71
CA LEU A 32 18.66 2.75 15.90
C LEU A 32 19.27 2.53 17.29
N GLU A 33 20.16 3.44 17.69
CA GLU A 33 20.82 3.37 18.98
C GLU A 33 19.84 3.58 20.14
N TYR A 34 18.93 4.56 20.02
CA TYR A 34 17.92 4.80 21.06
C TYR A 34 16.95 3.63 21.19
N ALA A 35 16.44 3.11 20.07
CA ALA A 35 15.53 1.96 20.05
C ALA A 35 16.17 0.74 20.71
N LYS A 36 17.44 0.45 20.39
CA LYS A 36 18.23 -0.60 21.04
C LYS A 36 18.36 -0.36 22.55
N LYS A 37 18.71 0.86 22.97
CA LYS A 37 18.83 1.23 24.39
C LYS A 37 17.54 0.99 25.18
N ILE A 38 16.38 1.31 24.59
CA ILE A 38 15.09 1.08 25.24
C ILE A 38 14.53 -0.32 24.98
N GLY A 39 15.21 -1.20 24.24
CA GLY A 39 14.70 -2.53 23.89
C GLY A 39 13.47 -2.51 22.98
N GLN A 40 13.30 -1.46 22.17
CA GLN A 40 12.30 -1.39 21.10
C GLN A 40 12.86 -2.05 19.85
N ASN A 41 12.17 -3.07 19.33
CA ASN A 41 12.60 -3.74 18.10
C ASN A 41 12.56 -2.79 16.90
N VAL A 42 13.48 -3.00 15.97
CA VAL A 42 13.57 -2.24 14.72
C VAL A 42 13.44 -3.16 13.51
N HIS A 43 12.67 -2.71 12.53
CA HIS A 43 12.76 -3.13 11.14
C HIS A 43 13.57 -2.07 10.39
N LEU A 44 14.70 -2.44 9.80
CA LEU A 44 15.57 -1.49 9.12
C LEU A 44 14.90 -0.99 7.84
N SER A 45 14.68 0.32 7.73
CA SER A 45 14.06 0.94 6.55
C SER A 45 14.89 0.74 5.29
N THR A 46 14.24 0.61 4.14
CA THR A 46 14.88 0.56 2.81
C THR A 46 15.81 1.76 2.57
N GLN A 47 15.55 2.89 3.25
CA GLN A 47 16.43 4.08 3.23
C GLN A 47 17.81 3.84 3.86
N ALA A 48 18.10 2.69 4.47
CA ALA A 48 19.46 2.29 4.81
C ALA A 48 20.28 1.82 3.59
N SER A 49 19.65 1.62 2.42
CA SER A 49 20.30 1.21 1.17
C SER A 49 21.05 -0.13 1.26
N VAL A 50 20.52 -1.09 2.02
CA VAL A 50 21.14 -2.40 2.19
C VAL A 50 21.02 -3.23 0.90
N SER A 51 22.15 -3.43 0.22
CA SER A 51 22.24 -4.11 -1.08
C SER A 51 23.22 -5.29 -1.12
N ASN A 52 23.85 -5.62 0.01
CA ASN A 52 24.88 -6.66 0.10
C ASN A 52 24.98 -7.23 1.52
N MET A 53 25.68 -8.37 1.64
CA MET A 53 25.81 -9.10 2.90
C MET A 53 26.60 -8.32 3.97
N GLY A 54 27.65 -7.58 3.60
CA GLY A 54 28.41 -6.78 4.55
C GLY A 54 27.54 -5.74 5.28
N ALA A 55 26.63 -5.09 4.54
CA ALA A 55 25.66 -4.18 5.12
C ALA A 55 24.62 -4.91 5.99
N VAL A 56 24.19 -6.12 5.62
CA VAL A 56 23.32 -6.96 6.48
C VAL A 56 24.01 -7.25 7.81
N CYS A 57 25.26 -7.73 7.80
CA CYS A 57 26.02 -8.02 9.02
C CYS A 57 26.20 -6.78 9.90
N PHE A 58 26.48 -5.63 9.31
CA PHE A 58 26.59 -4.36 10.05
C PHE A 58 25.30 -4.02 10.81
N TYR A 59 24.15 -4.10 10.13
CA TYR A 59 22.85 -3.72 10.73
C TYR A 59 22.20 -4.82 11.57
N ALA A 60 22.66 -6.07 11.49
CA ALA A 60 22.13 -7.19 12.27
C ALA A 60 22.15 -6.93 13.78
N SER A 61 23.13 -6.16 14.28
CA SER A 61 23.20 -5.78 15.70
C SER A 61 22.12 -4.78 16.17
N TYR A 62 21.29 -4.27 15.25
CA TYR A 62 20.25 -3.27 15.51
C TYR A 62 18.85 -3.71 15.07
N ALA A 63 18.72 -4.60 14.09
CA ALA A 63 17.44 -4.91 13.47
C ALA A 63 17.21 -6.43 13.30
N ASN A 64 15.98 -6.86 13.61
CA ASN A 64 15.53 -8.25 13.40
C ASN A 64 15.01 -8.49 11.98
N VAL A 65 14.63 -7.42 11.30
CA VAL A 65 14.14 -7.44 9.93
C VAL A 65 14.86 -6.35 9.15
N ILE A 66 15.41 -6.69 7.99
CA ILE A 66 16.09 -5.74 7.11
C ILE A 66 15.30 -5.62 5.81
N VAL A 67 14.86 -4.38 5.50
CA VAL A 67 14.27 -4.07 4.21
C VAL A 67 15.38 -3.82 3.21
N LEU A 68 15.50 -4.70 2.22
CA LEU A 68 16.54 -4.57 1.20
C LEU A 68 16.28 -3.39 0.25
N ALA A 69 17.35 -2.99 -0.43
CA ALA A 69 17.32 -2.06 -1.55
C ALA A 69 16.36 -2.58 -2.65
N ARG A 70 15.58 -1.66 -3.26
CA ARG A 70 14.50 -2.02 -4.19
C ARG A 70 15.00 -2.39 -5.59
N GLU A 71 16.23 -2.01 -5.88
CA GLU A 71 16.96 -2.21 -7.12
C GLU A 71 17.67 -3.56 -7.23
N LEU A 72 17.63 -4.40 -6.18
CA LEU A 72 18.18 -5.75 -6.21
C LEU A 72 17.37 -6.68 -7.12
N LYS A 73 18.08 -7.57 -7.81
CA LYS A 73 17.49 -8.70 -8.53
C LYS A 73 17.18 -9.85 -7.57
N LEU A 74 16.28 -10.75 -7.99
CA LEU A 74 15.88 -11.90 -7.17
C LEU A 74 17.05 -12.79 -6.78
N GLU A 75 18.01 -13.02 -7.68
CA GLU A 75 19.18 -13.88 -7.41
C GLU A 75 20.09 -13.27 -6.34
N GLN A 76 20.18 -11.93 -6.28
CA GLN A 76 20.94 -11.22 -5.26
C GLN A 76 20.26 -11.32 -3.88
N ILE A 77 18.92 -11.26 -3.86
CA ILE A 77 18.12 -11.43 -2.65
C ILE A 77 18.27 -12.85 -2.11
N GLU A 78 18.14 -13.86 -2.98
CA GLU A 78 18.30 -15.27 -2.63
C GLU A 78 19.71 -15.55 -2.09
N TYR A 79 20.74 -14.97 -2.72
CA TYR A 79 22.12 -15.06 -2.22
C TYR A 79 22.26 -14.51 -0.80
N ILE A 80 21.74 -13.31 -0.52
CA ILE A 80 21.77 -12.71 0.81
C ILE A 80 21.07 -13.60 1.85
N ILE A 81 19.88 -14.12 1.54
CA ILE A 81 19.10 -14.96 2.45
C ILE A 81 19.82 -16.28 2.77
N LYS A 82 20.44 -16.90 1.76
CA LYS A 82 21.28 -18.09 1.94
C LYS A 82 22.48 -17.79 2.85
N GLN A 83 23.15 -16.65 2.65
CA GLN A 83 24.30 -16.25 3.47
C GLN A 83 23.91 -15.97 4.93
N ILE A 84 22.78 -15.30 5.18
CA ILE A 84 22.24 -15.11 6.54
C ILE A 84 22.11 -16.44 7.28
N SER A 85 21.59 -17.45 6.58
CA SER A 85 21.39 -18.79 7.16
C SER A 85 22.73 -19.51 7.37
N SER A 86 23.65 -19.45 6.41
CA SER A 86 24.94 -20.16 6.50
C SER A 86 25.90 -19.54 7.52
N GLU A 87 25.88 -18.22 7.67
CA GLU A 87 26.74 -17.47 8.60
C GLU A 87 26.08 -17.29 9.98
N ASN A 88 24.85 -17.78 10.16
CA ASN A 88 24.06 -17.64 11.38
C ASN A 88 23.92 -16.17 11.83
N VAL A 89 23.55 -15.29 10.91
CA VAL A 89 23.40 -13.86 11.18
C VAL A 89 22.09 -13.61 11.92
N VAL A 90 22.20 -13.35 13.22
CA VAL A 90 21.07 -13.13 14.12
C VAL A 90 20.85 -11.65 14.44
N GLY A 91 19.58 -11.28 14.61
CA GLY A 91 19.19 -9.95 15.08
C GLY A 91 19.19 -9.83 16.61
N PRO A 92 18.80 -8.67 17.17
CA PRO A 92 18.73 -8.47 18.63
C PRO A 92 17.79 -9.44 19.37
N SER A 93 16.85 -10.07 18.67
CA SER A 93 15.97 -11.11 19.23
C SER A 93 16.64 -12.47 19.45
N GLY A 94 17.84 -12.68 18.91
CA GLY A 94 18.52 -13.98 18.88
C GLY A 94 18.09 -14.88 17.70
N GLU A 95 17.05 -14.49 16.97
CA GLU A 95 16.61 -15.19 15.76
C GLU A 95 17.36 -14.70 14.52
N LEU A 96 17.40 -15.53 13.47
CA LEU A 96 17.97 -15.15 12.17
C LEU A 96 17.33 -13.86 11.64
N VAL A 97 18.16 -12.98 11.09
CA VAL A 97 17.68 -11.76 10.44
C VAL A 97 16.74 -12.12 9.30
N ARG A 98 15.53 -11.56 9.32
CA ARG A 98 14.56 -11.75 8.24
C ARG A 98 14.69 -10.67 7.19
N ILE A 99 14.49 -11.04 5.94
CA ILE A 99 14.46 -10.10 4.82
C ILE A 99 13.04 -9.64 4.53
N GLU A 100 12.86 -8.33 4.45
CA GLU A 100 11.65 -7.66 3.96
C GLU A 100 11.90 -7.09 2.56
N ILE A 101 10.91 -7.23 1.67
CA ILE A 101 10.93 -6.61 0.34
C ILE A 101 9.62 -5.88 0.03
N PHE A 102 9.67 -4.96 -0.94
CA PHE A 102 8.50 -4.22 -1.40
C PHE A 102 7.73 -5.05 -2.43
N GLY A 103 6.49 -5.43 -2.13
CA GLY A 103 5.68 -6.30 -2.97
C GLY A 103 4.66 -5.59 -3.86
N HIS A 104 4.01 -4.55 -3.33
CA HIS A 104 2.91 -3.92 -4.06
C HIS A 104 2.77 -2.42 -3.80
N GLY A 105 2.43 -1.71 -4.88
CA GLY A 105 1.97 -0.33 -4.86
C GLY A 105 3.01 0.66 -5.38
N ALA A 106 2.83 1.92 -4.98
CA ALA A 106 3.56 3.05 -5.53
C ALA A 106 5.08 2.95 -5.31
N LEU A 107 5.83 2.84 -6.41
CA LEU A 107 7.28 2.97 -6.41
C LEU A 107 7.70 4.44 -6.56
N CYS A 108 8.86 4.79 -6.03
CA CYS A 108 9.45 6.12 -6.21
C CYS A 108 10.55 6.04 -7.28
N VAL A 109 10.74 7.13 -8.03
CA VAL A 109 12.01 7.38 -8.74
C VAL A 109 13.03 7.82 -7.70
N ALA A 110 13.67 6.84 -7.08
CA ALA A 110 14.61 7.03 -5.99
C ALA A 110 15.45 5.76 -5.83
N ILE A 111 16.73 5.93 -5.50
CA ILE A 111 17.59 4.83 -5.07
C ILE A 111 17.22 4.50 -3.62
N SER A 112 16.78 3.27 -3.36
CA SER A 112 16.44 2.81 -2.01
C SER A 112 15.48 3.76 -1.25
N GLY A 113 14.55 4.40 -1.96
CA GLY A 113 13.56 5.32 -1.36
C GLY A 113 14.11 6.69 -0.91
N LYS A 114 15.36 7.05 -1.24
CA LYS A 114 15.93 8.39 -1.02
C LYS A 114 15.62 9.30 -2.21
N CYS A 115 14.65 10.19 -2.05
CA CYS A 115 14.25 11.12 -3.10
C CYS A 115 14.57 12.56 -2.69
N THR A 116 15.24 13.32 -3.56
CA THR A 116 15.60 14.74 -3.35
C THR A 116 14.71 15.71 -4.10
N MET A 117 13.93 15.23 -5.08
CA MET A 117 13.23 16.11 -6.01
C MET A 117 12.22 17.05 -5.33
N SER A 118 11.41 16.53 -4.39
CA SER A 118 10.44 17.36 -3.65
C SER A 118 11.14 18.44 -2.81
N LEU A 119 12.32 18.13 -2.25
CA LEU A 119 13.12 19.09 -1.50
C LEU A 119 13.69 20.16 -2.42
N ALA A 120 14.28 19.75 -3.55
CA ALA A 120 14.89 20.66 -4.51
C ALA A 120 13.87 21.66 -5.10
N GLN A 121 12.65 21.22 -5.39
CA GLN A 121 11.66 22.08 -6.05
C GLN A 121 10.81 22.91 -5.09
N TYR A 122 10.48 22.39 -3.91
CA TYR A 122 9.49 23.00 -3.01
C TYR A 122 10.01 23.23 -1.59
N ASN A 123 11.29 22.96 -1.33
CA ASN A 123 11.85 22.93 0.02
C ASN A 123 11.11 21.97 0.97
N SER A 124 10.48 20.91 0.42
CA SER A 124 9.65 19.95 1.18
C SER A 124 10.21 18.53 1.05
N SER A 125 10.82 18.02 2.12
CA SER A 125 11.59 16.76 2.06
C SER A 125 10.72 15.51 2.05
N ALA A 126 10.81 14.73 0.96
CA ALA A 126 10.20 13.41 0.87
C ALA A 126 10.76 12.42 1.92
N ASN A 127 12.03 12.58 2.30
CA ASN A 127 12.69 11.75 3.31
C ASN A 127 12.25 12.08 4.75
N ARG A 128 11.50 13.18 4.94
CA ARG A 128 10.84 13.56 6.20
C ARG A 128 9.31 13.36 6.15
N GLY A 129 8.81 12.62 5.16
CA GLY A 129 7.37 12.37 5.00
C GLY A 129 6.58 13.52 4.36
N ALA A 130 7.23 14.63 3.98
CA ALA A 130 6.60 15.81 3.39
C ALA A 130 6.67 15.81 1.84
N CYS A 131 6.54 14.65 1.20
CA CYS A 131 6.65 14.54 -0.26
C CYS A 131 5.45 15.19 -0.96
N LEU A 132 5.70 16.16 -1.85
CA LEU A 132 4.67 16.81 -2.69
C LEU A 132 4.48 16.14 -4.06
N GLN A 133 5.05 14.94 -4.23
CA GLN A 133 4.83 14.07 -5.39
C GLN A 133 5.14 14.73 -6.74
N ALA A 134 6.21 15.53 -6.80
CA ALA A 134 6.69 16.18 -8.03
C ALA A 134 6.83 15.19 -9.20
N CYS A 135 7.37 13.99 -8.93
CA CYS A 135 7.56 12.92 -9.93
C CYS A 135 6.30 12.47 -10.65
N ARG A 136 5.13 12.81 -10.12
CA ARG A 136 3.82 12.32 -10.57
C ARG A 136 3.08 13.35 -11.43
N ARG A 137 3.76 14.41 -11.86
CA ARG A 137 3.23 15.50 -12.70
C ARG A 137 3.69 15.35 -14.14
N GLU A 138 3.06 16.10 -15.03
CA GLU A 138 3.44 16.27 -16.43
C GLU A 138 4.62 17.24 -16.54
N TYR A 139 5.55 16.93 -17.44
CA TYR A 139 6.73 17.74 -17.70
C TYR A 139 7.02 17.82 -19.20
N THR A 140 7.29 19.03 -19.68
CA THR A 140 8.02 19.25 -20.94
C THR A 140 9.51 19.29 -20.63
N VAL A 141 10.31 18.52 -21.36
CA VAL A 141 11.78 18.53 -21.22
C VAL A 141 12.38 19.33 -22.37
N THR A 142 13.07 20.40 -22.03
CA THR A 142 13.76 21.27 -23.00
C THR A 142 15.24 21.28 -22.68
N ASP A 143 16.06 20.94 -23.66
CA ASP A 143 17.50 21.21 -23.60
C ASP A 143 17.70 22.73 -23.67
N LYS A 144 18.33 23.30 -22.65
CA LYS A 144 18.55 24.75 -22.59
C LYS A 144 19.69 25.21 -23.50
N GLU A 145 20.58 24.32 -23.91
CA GLU A 145 21.71 24.66 -24.79
C GLU A 145 21.26 24.73 -26.26
N THR A 146 20.45 23.79 -26.72
CA THR A 146 19.98 23.75 -28.11
C THR A 146 18.59 24.35 -28.30
N GLY A 147 17.77 24.39 -27.24
CA GLY A 147 16.36 24.77 -27.31
C GLY A 147 15.44 23.63 -27.76
N ASP A 148 15.99 22.46 -28.07
CA ASP A 148 15.21 21.31 -28.52
C ASP A 148 14.37 20.75 -27.38
N GLN A 149 13.14 20.38 -27.72
CA GLN A 149 12.28 19.62 -26.82
C GLN A 149 12.40 18.13 -27.16
N LEU A 150 12.53 17.30 -26.12
CA LEU A 150 12.42 15.87 -26.31
C LEU A 150 10.96 15.54 -26.66
N ASP A 151 10.75 14.89 -27.81
CA ASP A 151 9.47 14.32 -28.17
C ASP A 151 9.25 13.04 -27.34
N ILE A 152 8.53 13.20 -26.23
CA ILE A 152 8.27 12.12 -25.27
C ILE A 152 6.81 11.73 -25.39
N ASP A 153 6.56 10.58 -26.01
CA ASP A 153 5.28 9.89 -25.95
C ASP A 153 4.97 9.58 -24.47
N ASN A 154 4.10 10.40 -23.87
CA ASN A 154 3.69 10.44 -22.44
C ASN A 154 4.52 11.39 -21.55
N GLU A 155 3.95 12.57 -21.23
CA GLU A 155 4.55 13.66 -20.43
C GLU A 155 4.90 13.27 -18.96
N TYR A 156 4.60 12.04 -18.55
CA TYR A 156 4.83 11.46 -17.21
C TYR A 156 6.21 10.79 -17.08
N ILE A 157 7.27 11.51 -17.44
CA ILE A 157 8.65 11.03 -17.52
C ILE A 157 9.24 10.41 -16.23
N MET A 158 8.67 10.71 -15.07
CA MET A 158 9.17 10.29 -13.75
C MET A 158 8.09 9.60 -12.90
N SER A 159 6.94 9.23 -13.48
CA SER A 159 5.84 8.59 -12.74
C SER A 159 5.82 7.08 -13.00
N PRO A 160 6.47 6.26 -12.16
CA PRO A 160 6.50 4.82 -12.38
C PRO A 160 5.11 4.22 -12.15
N LYS A 161 4.79 3.18 -12.93
CA LYS A 161 3.66 2.27 -12.62
C LYS A 161 3.84 1.65 -11.23
N ASP A 162 2.73 1.20 -10.64
CA ASP A 162 2.77 0.54 -9.33
C ASP A 162 3.41 -0.85 -9.47
N LEU A 163 4.31 -1.22 -8.55
CA LEU A 163 4.87 -2.55 -8.52
C LEU A 163 3.77 -3.56 -8.20
N CYS A 164 3.76 -4.69 -8.89
CA CYS A 164 2.86 -5.79 -8.57
C CYS A 164 3.59 -7.13 -8.69
N THR A 165 3.88 -7.76 -7.55
CA THR A 165 4.58 -9.03 -7.48
C THR A 165 3.67 -10.26 -7.47
N ILE A 166 2.35 -10.08 -7.46
CA ILE A 166 1.38 -11.19 -7.31
C ILE A 166 1.49 -12.27 -8.37
N GLY A 167 2.02 -11.97 -9.57
CA GLY A 167 2.21 -12.94 -10.65
C GLY A 167 3.52 -13.74 -10.57
N PHE A 168 4.39 -13.43 -9.62
CA PHE A 168 5.63 -14.16 -9.34
C PHE A 168 5.91 -14.27 -7.83
N LEU A 169 4.85 -14.25 -7.03
CA LEU A 169 4.95 -14.31 -5.56
C LEU A 169 5.56 -15.64 -5.10
N ASP A 170 5.29 -16.72 -5.83
CA ASP A 170 5.90 -18.04 -5.67
C ASP A 170 7.43 -17.98 -5.67
N LYS A 171 8.02 -17.21 -6.59
CA LYS A 171 9.48 -17.04 -6.67
C LYS A 171 10.02 -16.26 -5.47
N LEU A 172 9.30 -15.24 -5.02
CA LEU A 172 9.70 -14.44 -3.85
C LEU A 172 9.69 -15.28 -2.57
N ILE A 173 8.62 -16.05 -2.36
CA ILE A 173 8.50 -16.98 -1.22
C ILE A 173 9.60 -18.04 -1.29
N SER A 174 9.85 -18.60 -2.48
CA SER A 174 10.91 -19.61 -2.68
C SER A 174 12.31 -19.07 -2.40
N ALA A 175 12.56 -17.77 -2.65
CA ALA A 175 13.83 -17.12 -2.29
C ALA A 175 14.01 -16.97 -0.76
N GLY A 176 12.98 -17.22 0.04
CA GLY A 176 13.03 -17.20 1.50
C GLY A 176 12.75 -15.84 2.14
N ILE A 177 12.02 -14.94 1.46
CA ILE A 177 11.64 -13.66 2.08
C ILE A 177 10.79 -13.90 3.33
N GLY A 178 11.04 -13.13 4.39
CA GLY A 178 10.30 -13.24 5.65
C GLY A 178 9.08 -12.31 5.71
N VAL A 179 9.15 -11.17 5.01
CA VAL A 179 8.12 -10.13 5.05
C VAL A 179 7.90 -9.52 3.67
N LEU A 180 6.64 -9.39 3.27
CA LEU A 180 6.23 -8.70 2.05
C LEU A 180 5.52 -7.40 2.41
N LYS A 181 6.08 -6.27 1.97
CA LYS A 181 5.53 -4.93 2.23
C LYS A 181 4.55 -4.50 1.15
N ILE A 182 3.38 -4.02 1.57
CA ILE A 182 2.35 -3.41 0.71
C ILE A 182 2.24 -1.91 1.06
N GLU A 183 2.20 -1.04 0.04
CA GLU A 183 2.04 0.41 0.22
C GLU A 183 0.57 0.79 0.45
N GLY A 184 0.20 1.07 1.70
CA GLY A 184 -1.14 1.52 2.08
C GLY A 184 -1.26 3.01 2.42
N ARG A 185 -0.16 3.77 2.46
CA ARG A 185 -0.19 5.15 2.95
C ARG A 185 -1.02 6.04 2.02
N GLY A 186 -1.97 6.76 2.61
CA GLY A 186 -2.89 7.64 1.87
C GLY A 186 -3.78 6.89 0.89
N ARG A 187 -4.00 5.58 1.10
CA ARG A 187 -4.92 4.77 0.31
C ARG A 187 -6.25 4.63 1.05
N ALA A 188 -7.32 4.49 0.28
CA ALA A 188 -8.65 4.27 0.83
C ALA A 188 -8.77 2.87 1.48
N PRO A 189 -9.67 2.68 2.46
CA PRO A 189 -9.82 1.40 3.15
C PRO A 189 -10.00 0.20 2.21
N GLU A 190 -10.81 0.34 1.15
CA GLU A 190 -11.09 -0.71 0.18
C GLU A 190 -9.88 -1.12 -0.67
N TYR A 191 -8.93 -0.20 -0.89
CA TYR A 191 -7.65 -0.53 -1.51
C TYR A 191 -6.87 -1.49 -0.61
N VAL A 192 -6.73 -1.14 0.67
CA VAL A 192 -5.97 -1.97 1.63
C VAL A 192 -6.64 -3.34 1.77
N ALA A 193 -7.96 -3.38 1.90
CA ALA A 193 -8.72 -4.63 2.00
C ALA A 193 -8.50 -5.53 0.77
N THR A 194 -8.65 -4.98 -0.43
CA THR A 194 -8.51 -5.73 -1.69
C THR A 194 -7.09 -6.24 -1.88
N VAL A 195 -6.09 -5.36 -1.75
CA VAL A 195 -4.69 -5.74 -2.00
C VAL A 195 -4.24 -6.80 -0.99
N VAL A 196 -4.51 -6.61 0.30
CA VAL A 196 -4.12 -7.58 1.34
C VAL A 196 -4.83 -8.91 1.13
N ARG A 197 -6.13 -8.91 0.78
CA ARG A 197 -6.88 -10.13 0.45
C ARG A 197 -6.25 -10.89 -0.72
N CYS A 198 -6.02 -10.23 -1.85
CA CYS A 198 -5.42 -10.87 -3.03
C CYS A 198 -4.05 -11.50 -2.73
N TYR A 199 -3.16 -10.78 -2.02
CA TYR A 199 -1.85 -11.33 -1.65
C TYR A 199 -1.92 -12.45 -0.61
N ARG A 200 -2.91 -12.40 0.30
CA ARG A 200 -3.16 -13.47 1.26
C ARG A 200 -3.63 -14.74 0.56
N GLU A 201 -4.63 -14.63 -0.31
CA GLU A 201 -5.14 -15.74 -1.12
C GLU A 201 -4.05 -16.31 -2.03
N ALA A 202 -3.22 -15.46 -2.64
CA ALA A 202 -2.11 -15.90 -3.47
C ALA A 202 -1.07 -16.69 -2.66
N ARG A 203 -0.71 -16.23 -1.45
CA ARG A 203 0.17 -16.96 -0.53
C ARG A 203 -0.43 -18.33 -0.18
N ASP A 204 -1.71 -18.36 0.16
CA ASP A 204 -2.39 -19.60 0.59
C ASP A 204 -2.46 -20.59 -0.58
N ALA A 205 -2.79 -20.11 -1.78
CA ALA A 205 -2.77 -20.91 -3.00
C ALA A 205 -1.37 -21.47 -3.32
N ILE A 206 -0.29 -20.72 -3.04
CA ILE A 206 1.09 -21.23 -3.20
C ILE A 206 1.34 -22.38 -2.22
N ALA A 207 0.96 -22.22 -0.95
CA ALA A 207 1.13 -23.27 0.06
C ALA A 207 0.31 -24.54 -0.26
N GLU A 208 -0.86 -24.38 -0.89
CA GLU A 208 -1.75 -25.46 -1.30
C GLU A 208 -1.44 -26.05 -2.69
N GLY A 209 -0.47 -25.50 -3.42
CA GLY A 209 -0.16 -25.94 -4.79
C GLY A 209 -1.24 -25.57 -5.83
N THR A 210 -2.13 -24.61 -5.52
CA THR A 210 -3.23 -24.16 -6.39
C THR A 210 -3.00 -22.77 -6.99
N TYR A 211 -1.76 -22.26 -6.95
CA TYR A 211 -1.36 -20.98 -7.55
C TYR A 211 -1.19 -21.14 -9.07
N THR A 212 -2.27 -20.90 -9.82
CA THR A 212 -2.32 -21.06 -11.28
C THR A 212 -2.43 -19.73 -12.01
N LYS A 213 -2.21 -19.75 -13.34
CA LYS A 213 -2.33 -18.55 -14.19
C LYS A 213 -3.73 -17.93 -14.15
N GLU A 214 -4.77 -18.76 -14.02
CA GLU A 214 -6.16 -18.34 -13.95
C GLU A 214 -6.42 -17.55 -12.66
N LYS A 215 -5.94 -18.05 -11.50
CA LYS A 215 -6.05 -17.31 -10.24
C LYS A 215 -5.24 -16.01 -10.27
N ILE A 216 -4.01 -16.04 -10.81
CA ILE A 216 -3.19 -14.83 -11.01
C ILE A 216 -3.94 -13.79 -11.83
N SER A 217 -4.59 -14.21 -12.91
CA SER A 217 -5.37 -13.33 -13.78
C SER A 217 -6.58 -12.74 -13.05
N SER A 218 -7.29 -13.57 -12.27
CA SER A 218 -8.41 -13.12 -11.42
C SER A 218 -7.97 -12.09 -10.37
N TRP A 219 -6.86 -12.32 -9.66
CA TRP A 219 -6.35 -11.34 -8.71
C TRP A 219 -5.87 -10.06 -9.40
N HIS A 220 -5.30 -10.14 -10.60
CA HIS A 220 -4.97 -8.93 -11.37
C HIS A 220 -6.21 -8.12 -11.73
N GLU A 221 -7.31 -8.77 -12.09
CA GLU A 221 -8.59 -8.10 -12.32
C GLU A 221 -9.09 -7.41 -11.05
N GLU A 222 -9.05 -8.09 -9.90
CA GLU A 222 -9.42 -7.51 -8.60
C GLU A 222 -8.55 -6.31 -8.22
N LEU A 223 -7.23 -6.43 -8.35
CA LEU A 223 -6.29 -5.35 -8.07
C LEU A 223 -6.52 -4.14 -8.99
N SER A 224 -6.97 -4.36 -10.23
CA SER A 224 -7.28 -3.28 -11.17
C SER A 224 -8.51 -2.45 -10.77
N LYS A 225 -9.38 -2.99 -9.90
CA LYS A 225 -10.60 -2.33 -9.41
C LYS A 225 -10.33 -1.31 -8.30
N VAL A 226 -9.14 -1.32 -7.71
CA VAL A 226 -8.70 -0.36 -6.68
C VAL A 226 -7.55 0.50 -7.18
N PHE A 227 -7.31 1.63 -6.51
CA PHE A 227 -6.39 2.68 -6.98
C PHE A 227 -5.07 2.09 -7.48
N ASN A 228 -4.73 2.34 -8.73
CA ASN A 228 -3.46 1.95 -9.33
C ASN A 228 -3.10 2.89 -10.48
N ARG A 229 -1.81 2.92 -10.84
CA ARG A 229 -1.25 3.69 -11.96
C ARG A 229 -0.72 2.81 -13.09
N GLY A 230 -1.38 1.67 -13.29
CA GLY A 230 -0.88 0.58 -14.09
C GLY A 230 0.07 -0.26 -13.26
N PHE A 231 0.30 -1.48 -13.72
CA PHE A 231 1.14 -2.43 -13.00
C PHE A 231 2.45 -2.66 -13.75
N TRP A 232 3.55 -2.51 -13.01
CA TRP A 232 4.86 -2.97 -13.44
C TRP A 232 5.05 -4.42 -12.99
N HIS A 233 4.72 -5.35 -13.88
CA HIS A 233 4.85 -6.79 -13.60
C HIS A 233 6.32 -7.20 -13.72
N GLY A 234 6.99 -7.43 -12.60
CA GLY A 234 8.35 -7.95 -12.51
C GLY A 234 9.33 -7.05 -11.76
N GLY A 235 9.16 -5.73 -11.84
CA GLY A 235 10.05 -4.79 -11.18
C GLY A 235 11.54 -4.98 -11.52
N TYR A 236 12.39 -4.46 -10.64
CA TYR A 236 13.82 -4.75 -10.65
C TYR A 236 14.14 -6.22 -10.35
N TYR A 237 13.25 -6.91 -9.62
CA TYR A 237 13.44 -8.30 -9.19
C TYR A 237 13.64 -9.26 -10.36
N LEU A 238 12.91 -9.05 -11.48
CA LEU A 238 13.04 -9.84 -12.70
C LEU A 238 13.98 -9.19 -13.74
N GLY A 239 14.81 -8.21 -13.34
CA GLY A 239 15.77 -7.56 -14.22
C GLY A 239 15.17 -6.69 -15.33
N LYS A 240 13.89 -6.31 -15.21
CA LYS A 240 13.26 -5.38 -16.16
C LYS A 240 13.84 -3.97 -15.98
N LYS A 241 14.10 -3.27 -17.10
CA LYS A 241 14.55 -1.86 -17.08
C LYS A 241 13.47 -0.96 -16.47
N LEU A 242 13.85 0.17 -15.85
CA LEU A 242 12.89 1.28 -15.68
C LEU A 242 12.40 1.67 -17.07
N GLY A 243 11.09 1.84 -17.23
CA GLY A 243 10.48 2.17 -18.52
C GLY A 243 8.97 1.96 -18.57
N ASP A 244 8.39 1.27 -17.58
CA ASP A 244 6.94 1.18 -17.42
C ASP A 244 6.42 2.42 -16.67
N TRP A 245 6.25 3.52 -17.40
CA TRP A 245 5.72 4.79 -16.91
C TRP A 245 4.18 4.80 -16.99
N SER A 246 3.52 5.44 -16.03
CA SER A 246 2.05 5.61 -16.06
C SER A 246 1.66 6.61 -17.15
N GLY A 247 0.66 6.29 -17.97
CA GLY A 247 0.18 7.14 -19.07
C GLY A 247 -0.69 8.33 -18.69
N GLU A 248 -1.09 8.45 -17.42
CA GLU A 248 -2.19 9.32 -17.00
C GLU A 248 -1.99 9.88 -15.58
N TYR A 249 -2.56 11.06 -15.31
CA TYR A 249 -2.71 11.59 -13.96
C TYR A 249 -3.67 10.71 -13.15
N GLY A 250 -3.34 10.44 -11.88
CA GLY A 250 -4.31 9.84 -10.96
C GLY A 250 -4.34 8.31 -11.01
N SER A 251 -5.50 7.71 -11.33
CA SER A 251 -5.71 6.25 -11.25
C SER A 251 -6.48 5.68 -12.44
N HIS A 252 -6.08 4.48 -12.91
CA HIS A 252 -6.79 3.73 -13.97
C HIS A 252 -8.06 3.00 -13.50
N VAL A 253 -8.53 3.24 -12.27
CA VAL A 253 -9.76 2.59 -11.78
C VAL A 253 -10.97 3.10 -12.55
N LYS A 254 -11.76 2.15 -13.09
CA LYS A 254 -12.96 2.43 -13.88
C LYS A 254 -14.23 2.67 -13.06
N ARG A 255 -14.17 2.52 -11.73
CA ARG A 255 -15.29 2.72 -10.81
C ARG A 255 -15.03 3.90 -9.88
N THR A 256 -16.04 4.72 -9.66
CA THR A 256 -16.05 5.76 -8.64
C THR A 256 -16.96 5.34 -7.49
N LYS A 257 -16.65 5.81 -6.29
CA LYS A 257 -17.54 5.65 -5.13
C LYS A 257 -18.13 7.00 -4.77
N ASN A 258 -19.45 7.06 -4.63
CA ASN A 258 -20.17 8.27 -4.29
C ASN A 258 -20.65 8.13 -2.85
N TYR A 259 -20.37 9.13 -2.02
CA TYR A 259 -20.91 9.16 -0.67
C TYR A 259 -22.42 9.37 -0.75
N VAL A 260 -23.17 8.54 -0.04
CA VAL A 260 -24.63 8.57 -0.06
C VAL A 260 -25.19 8.86 1.32
N GLY A 261 -24.59 8.32 2.38
CA GLY A 261 -25.14 8.49 3.71
C GLY A 261 -24.29 7.89 4.82
N LYS A 262 -24.89 7.79 5.99
CA LYS A 262 -24.27 7.19 7.18
C LYS A 262 -25.17 6.14 7.80
N VAL A 263 -24.55 5.10 8.34
CA VAL A 263 -25.25 4.08 9.13
C VAL A 263 -25.72 4.72 10.43
N THR A 264 -27.01 4.58 10.74
CA THR A 264 -27.62 5.04 12.00
C THR A 264 -27.74 3.92 13.00
N ASN A 265 -28.03 2.69 12.55
CA ASN A 265 -28.23 1.54 13.44
C ASN A 265 -27.88 0.20 12.76
N TYR A 266 -27.71 -0.86 13.58
CA TYR A 266 -27.61 -2.24 13.13
C TYR A 266 -28.46 -3.17 13.99
N TYR A 267 -29.46 -3.80 13.38
CA TYR A 267 -30.37 -4.74 14.01
C TYR A 267 -29.78 -6.15 14.00
N ALA A 268 -29.01 -6.49 15.03
CA ALA A 268 -28.24 -7.73 15.08
C ALA A 268 -29.08 -9.02 14.96
N LYS A 269 -30.33 -9.04 15.45
CA LYS A 269 -31.21 -10.21 15.37
C LYS A 269 -31.64 -10.54 13.93
N SER A 270 -31.87 -9.51 13.11
CA SER A 270 -32.33 -9.64 11.73
C SER A 270 -31.19 -9.53 10.72
N GLY A 271 -30.00 -9.08 11.12
CA GLY A 271 -28.88 -8.89 10.21
C GLY A 271 -29.04 -7.68 9.29
N VAL A 272 -29.74 -6.65 9.76
CA VAL A 272 -30.14 -5.51 8.93
C VAL A 272 -29.45 -4.22 9.39
N GLY A 273 -28.86 -3.49 8.45
CA GLY A 273 -28.30 -2.16 8.67
C GLY A 273 -29.32 -1.08 8.32
N GLU A 274 -29.33 0.00 9.09
CA GLU A 274 -30.14 1.20 8.86
C GLU A 274 -29.24 2.36 8.43
N VAL A 275 -29.61 3.04 7.35
CA VAL A 275 -28.83 4.11 6.74
C VAL A 275 -29.70 5.33 6.52
N LEU A 276 -29.23 6.49 6.99
CA LEU A 276 -29.79 7.78 6.65
C LEU A 276 -29.12 8.31 5.37
N ILE A 277 -29.91 8.55 4.33
CA ILE A 277 -29.42 9.10 3.06
C ILE A 277 -29.23 10.60 3.19
N GLN A 278 -28.02 11.06 2.89
CA GLN A 278 -27.60 12.45 2.95
C GLN A 278 -27.40 13.07 1.56
N SER A 279 -27.17 12.23 0.54
CA SER A 279 -27.01 12.64 -0.85
C SER A 279 -27.28 11.48 -1.82
N GLY A 280 -27.79 11.78 -3.00
CA GLY A 280 -28.07 10.78 -4.05
C GLY A 280 -29.30 9.92 -3.74
N GLU A 281 -29.35 8.78 -4.41
CA GLU A 281 -30.43 7.79 -4.34
C GLU A 281 -29.86 6.38 -4.19
N VAL A 282 -30.67 5.46 -3.67
CA VAL A 282 -30.32 4.05 -3.50
C VAL A 282 -31.49 3.17 -3.94
N LYS A 283 -31.19 2.10 -4.67
CA LYS A 283 -32.16 1.07 -5.05
C LYS A 283 -31.58 -0.34 -4.95
N ALA A 284 -32.47 -1.34 -5.01
CA ALA A 284 -32.07 -2.72 -5.18
C ALA A 284 -31.24 -2.91 -6.46
N GLY A 285 -30.20 -3.73 -6.39
CA GLY A 285 -29.22 -3.95 -7.45
C GLY A 285 -27.98 -3.05 -7.38
N ASP A 286 -28.00 -1.98 -6.58
CA ASP A 286 -26.83 -1.11 -6.44
C ASP A 286 -25.69 -1.82 -5.71
N LYS A 287 -24.45 -1.53 -6.13
CA LYS A 287 -23.25 -2.01 -5.44
C LYS A 287 -22.86 -1.01 -4.37
N PHE A 288 -22.79 -1.46 -3.12
CA PHE A 288 -22.51 -0.59 -1.97
C PHE A 288 -21.12 -0.82 -1.39
N LEU A 289 -20.66 0.17 -0.63
CA LEU A 289 -19.48 0.12 0.22
C LEU A 289 -19.80 0.80 1.56
N VAL A 290 -19.57 0.08 2.66
CA VAL A 290 -19.57 0.63 4.01
C VAL A 290 -18.15 0.65 4.54
N THR A 291 -17.75 1.79 5.13
CA THR A 291 -16.44 1.92 5.78
C THR A 291 -16.57 2.52 7.17
N GLY A 292 -15.77 1.99 8.11
CA GLY A 292 -15.78 2.43 9.50
C GLY A 292 -14.46 2.12 10.20
N PRO A 293 -14.02 2.93 11.20
CA PRO A 293 -12.76 2.71 11.90
C PRO A 293 -12.60 1.30 12.50
N THR A 294 -13.70 0.74 13.01
CA THR A 294 -13.74 -0.60 13.61
C THR A 294 -14.45 -1.64 12.75
N THR A 295 -15.24 -1.19 11.76
CA THR A 295 -15.95 -2.06 10.83
C THR A 295 -15.04 -2.49 9.67
N GLY A 296 -14.05 -1.67 9.33
CA GLY A 296 -13.17 -1.89 8.19
C GLY A 296 -13.91 -1.58 6.89
N VAL A 297 -14.03 -2.59 6.03
CA VAL A 297 -14.64 -2.52 4.69
C VAL A 297 -15.68 -3.61 4.56
N ILE A 298 -16.91 -3.24 4.21
CA ILE A 298 -17.97 -4.17 3.82
C ILE A 298 -18.51 -3.72 2.47
N GLU A 299 -18.52 -4.61 1.50
CA GLU A 299 -19.02 -4.37 0.14
C GLU A 299 -19.96 -5.49 -0.30
N GLY A 300 -20.85 -5.17 -1.23
CA GLY A 300 -21.82 -6.12 -1.75
C GLY A 300 -22.79 -5.49 -2.74
N THR A 301 -23.83 -6.24 -3.07
CA THR A 301 -24.97 -5.75 -3.85
C THR A 301 -26.18 -5.67 -2.92
N ILE A 302 -26.95 -4.59 -3.01
CA ILE A 302 -28.19 -4.43 -2.27
C ILE A 302 -29.25 -5.33 -2.91
N GLU A 303 -29.71 -6.35 -2.20
CA GLU A 303 -30.73 -7.27 -2.71
C GLU A 303 -32.14 -6.66 -2.63
N GLU A 304 -32.44 -6.03 -1.50
CA GLU A 304 -33.73 -5.41 -1.19
C GLU A 304 -33.47 -4.18 -0.32
N ILE A 305 -34.26 -3.13 -0.49
CA ILE A 305 -34.34 -1.99 0.44
C ILE A 305 -35.73 -1.94 1.07
N ARG A 306 -35.79 -1.46 2.32
CA ARG A 306 -37.06 -1.15 3.00
C ARG A 306 -37.01 0.26 3.55
N THR A 307 -37.99 1.05 3.17
CA THR A 307 -38.25 2.42 3.65
C THR A 307 -39.59 2.45 4.37
N ASP A 308 -39.80 3.42 5.25
CA ASP A 308 -41.06 3.55 6.00
C ASP A 308 -42.28 3.72 5.06
N ASP A 309 -42.09 4.43 3.96
CA ASP A 309 -43.12 4.67 2.93
C ASP A 309 -43.19 3.58 1.84
N LYS A 310 -42.44 2.48 1.99
CA LYS A 310 -42.34 1.37 0.99
C LYS A 310 -41.97 1.83 -0.43
N LYS A 311 -41.15 2.88 -0.54
CA LYS A 311 -40.56 3.31 -1.81
C LYS A 311 -39.58 2.27 -2.36
N GLU A 312 -39.59 2.06 -3.67
CA GLU A 312 -38.61 1.22 -4.38
C GLU A 312 -37.24 1.89 -4.52
N ILE A 313 -37.19 3.22 -4.38
CA ILE A 313 -35.99 4.05 -4.43
C ILE A 313 -35.99 4.92 -3.17
N ALA A 314 -34.89 4.93 -2.43
CA ALA A 314 -34.69 5.78 -1.27
C ALA A 314 -33.84 6.99 -1.67
N GLU A 315 -34.29 8.20 -1.31
CA GLU A 315 -33.67 9.46 -1.72
C GLU A 315 -33.12 10.25 -0.53
N LYS A 316 -32.48 11.38 -0.80
CA LYS A 316 -31.95 12.28 0.24
C LYS A 316 -33.02 12.64 1.28
N GLY A 317 -32.72 12.35 2.55
CA GLY A 317 -33.61 12.57 3.68
C GLY A 317 -34.33 11.30 4.14
N ASP A 318 -34.42 10.28 3.28
CA ASP A 318 -35.01 9.00 3.65
C ASP A 318 -34.06 8.19 4.54
N VAL A 319 -34.67 7.34 5.37
CA VAL A 319 -34.00 6.25 6.06
C VAL A 319 -34.41 4.96 5.37
N PHE A 320 -33.43 4.13 5.02
CA PHE A 320 -33.68 2.79 4.50
C PHE A 320 -32.93 1.75 5.31
N THR A 321 -33.44 0.52 5.22
CA THR A 321 -32.82 -0.65 5.81
C THR A 321 -32.53 -1.70 4.74
N PHE A 322 -31.44 -2.44 4.91
CA PHE A 322 -30.99 -3.49 3.98
C PHE A 322 -30.21 -4.59 4.71
N SER A 323 -30.17 -5.79 4.11
CA SER A 323 -29.40 -6.93 4.64
C SER A 323 -27.90 -6.67 4.50
N VAL A 324 -27.17 -6.78 5.62
CA VAL A 324 -25.71 -6.55 5.62
C VAL A 324 -25.04 -7.22 6.81
N LYS A 325 -23.75 -7.54 6.67
CA LYS A 325 -22.90 -7.93 7.80
C LYS A 325 -22.86 -6.80 8.84
N LYS A 326 -22.39 -7.11 10.05
CA LYS A 326 -22.35 -6.17 11.18
C LYS A 326 -21.68 -4.84 10.81
N VAL A 327 -22.50 -3.78 10.76
CA VAL A 327 -22.09 -2.37 10.62
C VAL A 327 -22.29 -1.64 11.95
N ARG A 328 -21.77 -0.41 12.06
CA ARG A 328 -21.82 0.40 13.28
C ARG A 328 -22.33 1.80 12.98
N ALA A 329 -22.94 2.42 14.00
CA ALA A 329 -23.39 3.80 13.90
C ALA A 329 -22.23 4.73 13.49
N ASN A 330 -22.51 5.66 12.58
CA ASN A 330 -21.59 6.58 11.92
C ASN A 330 -20.59 5.95 10.93
N ASP A 331 -20.72 4.66 10.61
CA ASP A 331 -20.05 4.12 9.42
C ASP A 331 -20.54 4.86 8.17
N LYS A 332 -19.63 5.13 7.24
CA LYS A 332 -19.92 5.84 6.00
C LYS A 332 -20.42 4.87 4.95
N PHE A 333 -21.53 5.22 4.29
CA PHE A 333 -22.17 4.44 3.24
C PHE A 333 -21.98 5.10 1.87
N TYR A 334 -21.54 4.31 0.91
CA TYR A 334 -21.26 4.72 -0.46
C TYR A 334 -21.93 3.78 -1.46
N ILE A 335 -22.21 4.29 -2.66
CA ILE A 335 -22.59 3.49 -3.82
C ILE A 335 -21.50 3.60 -4.89
N TYR A 336 -21.19 2.48 -5.55
CA TYR A 336 -20.28 2.44 -6.68
C TYR A 336 -21.01 2.80 -7.98
N SER A 337 -20.43 3.71 -8.76
CA SER A 337 -20.83 4.01 -10.14
C SER A 337 -19.69 3.72 -11.11
N GLN A 338 -20.03 3.43 -12.38
CA GLN A 338 -19.01 3.42 -13.43
C GLN A 338 -18.56 4.86 -13.72
N LYS A 339 -17.25 5.06 -13.91
CA LYS A 339 -16.71 6.33 -14.35
C LYS A 339 -17.22 6.53 -15.79
N SER A 340 -18.05 7.56 -16.01
CA SER A 340 -18.34 8.01 -17.37
C SER A 340 -17.00 8.41 -17.99
N LEU A 341 -16.58 7.72 -19.05
CA LEU A 341 -15.46 8.17 -19.86
C LEU A 341 -15.89 9.53 -20.42
N SER A 342 -15.36 10.62 -19.86
CA SER A 342 -15.43 11.91 -20.52
C SER A 342 -14.64 11.75 -21.82
N SER A 343 -15.38 11.78 -22.93
CA SER A 343 -14.88 11.77 -24.31
C SER A 343 -13.82 12.82 -24.56
#